data_AF-A0A4S4EU87-F1
#
_entry.id   AF-A0A4S4EU87-F1
#
_cell.length_a   1.000
_cell.length_b   1.000
_cell.length_c   1.000
_cell.angle_alpha   90.00
_cell.angle_beta   90.00
_cell.angle_gamma   90.00
#
_symmetry.space_group_name_H-M   'P 1'
#
loop_
_entity.id
_entity.type
_entity.pdbx_description
1 polymer ?
#
loop_
_entity_poly.entity_id
_entity_poly.type
_entity_poly.pdbx_seq_one_letter_code
_entity_poly.pdbx_strand_id
1 'polypeptide(L)'
;MEGETSWVSHCLDDIAREVVEFDSFSQVSDEGNKEVMAVSLDLVLPDDLLERILAYLPIASIFRAGCVCKRWYEIVSSRRFLWNFSHVSSQKPWYFMFTSSDEPIGYAYDPILRKWYGIELPCIETSNWFIASSCGLVCFMDNDSRSKLCVCNPITKHCKILQEPPGLKFSDYSALAFSVNRVSHNYNVSVVKCKQVPGNFFQWDLSIHIYDSEKMMWVTPLSEVLTGWRGGDESVICDGVLYFLIYSTGGGMPENRHGLIAYNLSNRSPHGLLIGSSIPVPCSLTCGRSMNLKEKLVMVGGIGRQDRPDIIKGIGIWVLNGKEWQEIGRMPHKFFQGFGELDDVFASSGTDDLVYIQSYGAPALLVFDMNLKQWKWSQKCPVTKKFPLQLFTGFCFEPRLEIAP
;
A
#
# COMPACT_ATOMS: atom_id res chain seq x y z
N MET A 1 28.40 24.69 26.67
CA MET A 1 29.34 23.91 27.50
C MET A 1 28.92 22.47 27.41
N GLU A 2 29.85 21.67 26.90
CA GLU A 2 29.78 20.23 26.72
C GLU A 2 29.51 19.50 28.05
N GLY A 3 28.97 18.29 27.96
CA GLY A 3 28.79 17.40 29.10
C GLY A 3 28.17 16.08 28.66
N GLU A 4 29.04 15.12 28.42
CA GLU A 4 28.85 13.83 27.76
C GLU A 4 27.92 12.84 28.48
N THR A 5 27.37 11.94 27.67
CA THR A 5 26.60 10.76 28.04
C THR A 5 27.48 9.67 28.63
N SER A 6 27.13 9.13 29.80
CA SER A 6 27.66 7.86 30.31
C SER A 6 26.58 6.76 30.22
N TRP A 7 26.85 5.73 29.41
CA TRP A 7 26.07 4.50 29.36
C TRP A 7 26.75 3.46 30.27
N VAL A 8 26.05 3.04 31.32
CA VAL A 8 26.43 1.89 32.15
C VAL A 8 25.62 0.69 31.68
N SER A 9 26.32 -0.33 31.20
CA SER A 9 25.80 -1.66 30.87
C SER A 9 25.88 -2.56 32.10
N HIS A 10 24.78 -3.21 32.46
CA HIS A 10 24.75 -4.31 33.43
C HIS A 10 24.54 -5.65 32.70
N CYS A 11 25.54 -6.53 32.88
CA CYS A 11 25.55 -8.00 32.79
C CYS A 11 24.34 -8.68 33.50
N LEU A 12 23.92 -9.94 33.29
CA LEU A 12 24.41 -11.15 32.60
C LEU A 12 23.26 -12.20 32.59
N ASP A 13 23.53 -13.38 31.99
CA ASP A 13 22.86 -14.71 32.07
C ASP A 13 21.92 -15.09 30.91
N ASP A 14 21.96 -16.29 30.32
CA ASP A 14 22.94 -17.39 30.22
C ASP A 14 22.40 -18.36 29.12
N ILE A 15 23.16 -19.39 28.75
CA ILE A 15 22.84 -20.60 27.95
C ILE A 15 23.52 -20.68 26.55
N ALA A 16 24.79 -21.05 26.61
CA ALA A 16 25.47 -22.16 25.92
C ALA A 16 25.13 -22.53 24.45
N ARG A 17 26.14 -22.41 23.56
CA ARG A 17 26.69 -23.53 22.76
C ARG A 17 27.96 -23.17 21.98
N GLU A 18 29.01 -23.96 22.24
CA GLU A 18 30.18 -24.31 21.41
C GLU A 18 30.98 -23.19 20.74
N VAL A 19 32.03 -22.74 21.45
CA VAL A 19 33.17 -22.01 20.89
C VAL A 19 34.16 -23.03 20.33
N VAL A 20 34.36 -23.00 19.02
CA VAL A 20 35.57 -23.53 18.39
C VAL A 20 36.69 -22.56 18.74
N GLU A 21 37.65 -23.01 19.54
CA GLU A 21 38.87 -22.27 19.88
C GLU A 21 39.60 -21.84 18.61
N PHE A 22 39.69 -20.53 18.39
CA PHE A 22 40.72 -19.95 17.53
C PHE A 22 41.79 -19.37 18.45
N ASP A 23 42.98 -19.98 18.36
CA ASP A 23 44.15 -19.63 19.17
C ASP A 23 44.45 -18.13 19.16
N SER A 24 44.59 -17.62 20.37
CA SER A 24 45.04 -16.29 20.73
C SER A 24 46.48 -16.04 20.28
N PHE A 25 46.71 -15.01 19.46
CA PHE A 25 48.05 -14.49 19.19
C PHE A 25 48.47 -13.51 20.30
N SER A 26 49.33 -13.95 21.22
CA SER A 26 50.07 -13.09 22.14
C SER A 26 51.49 -12.80 21.62
N GLN A 27 51.68 -11.55 21.21
CA GLN A 27 52.87 -10.69 21.18
C GLN A 27 54.33 -11.22 21.18
N VAL A 28 55.06 -10.70 20.16
CA VAL A 28 56.37 -10.00 20.17
C VAL A 28 57.66 -10.83 20.12
N SER A 29 58.34 -10.75 18.96
CA SER A 29 59.73 -10.26 18.87
C SER A 29 60.10 -9.87 17.43
N ASP A 30 60.58 -8.63 17.33
CA ASP A 30 61.42 -7.93 16.36
C ASP A 30 61.85 -8.54 15.00
N GLU A 31 62.04 -7.62 14.06
CA GLU A 31 62.65 -7.72 12.73
C GLU A 31 61.87 -8.38 11.58
N GLY A 32 61.29 -7.49 10.75
CA GLY A 32 60.96 -7.79 9.35
C GLY A 32 59.64 -7.15 8.92
N ASN A 33 59.72 -6.00 8.25
CA ASN A 33 58.61 -5.40 7.50
C ASN A 33 57.96 -6.44 6.58
N LYS A 34 56.93 -7.12 7.07
CA LYS A 34 55.87 -7.69 6.25
C LYS A 34 54.61 -6.95 6.64
N GLU A 35 54.31 -5.91 5.87
CA GLU A 35 52.96 -5.39 5.77
C GLU A 35 52.04 -6.60 5.61
N VAL A 36 51.25 -6.90 6.65
CA VAL A 36 50.03 -7.68 6.46
C VAL A 36 49.16 -6.76 5.63
N MET A 37 49.33 -6.82 4.31
CA MET A 37 48.47 -6.13 3.36
C MET A 37 47.07 -6.63 3.71
N ALA A 38 46.29 -5.80 4.38
CA ALA A 38 44.87 -6.02 4.55
C ALA A 38 44.31 -6.04 3.14
N VAL A 39 44.21 -7.25 2.56
CA VAL A 39 43.63 -7.43 1.24
C VAL A 39 42.20 -6.99 1.41
N SER A 40 41.88 -5.79 0.92
CA SER A 40 40.52 -5.27 0.99
C SER A 40 39.61 -6.30 0.32
N LEU A 41 38.56 -6.74 1.03
CA LEU A 41 37.54 -7.64 0.47
C LEU A 41 36.95 -7.09 -0.84
N ASP A 42 36.99 -5.76 -1.01
CA ASP A 42 36.63 -5.03 -2.24
C ASP A 42 37.57 -5.31 -3.44
N LEU A 43 38.69 -6.01 -3.26
CA LEU A 43 39.56 -6.45 -4.37
C LEU A 43 39.41 -7.95 -4.65
N VAL A 44 38.83 -8.72 -3.73
CA VAL A 44 38.81 -10.20 -3.79
C VAL A 44 37.49 -10.73 -4.31
N LEU A 45 36.37 -10.07 -3.98
CA LEU A 45 35.06 -10.56 -4.39
C LEU A 45 34.73 -10.13 -5.82
N PRO A 46 34.47 -11.06 -6.77
CA PRO A 46 33.97 -10.72 -8.11
C PRO A 46 32.67 -9.91 -8.10
N ASP A 47 32.44 -9.08 -9.12
CA ASP A 47 31.28 -8.18 -9.21
C ASP A 47 29.95 -8.94 -9.18
N ASP A 48 29.87 -10.13 -9.79
CA ASP A 48 28.67 -10.97 -9.84
C ASP A 48 28.29 -11.51 -8.45
N LEU A 49 29.28 -11.88 -7.63
CA LEU A 49 29.04 -12.28 -6.24
C LEU A 49 28.66 -11.08 -5.39
N LEU A 50 29.32 -9.95 -5.57
CA LEU A 50 29.01 -8.71 -4.86
C LEU A 50 27.58 -8.24 -5.17
N GLU A 51 27.21 -8.23 -6.44
CA GLU A 51 25.86 -7.93 -6.93
C GLU A 51 24.82 -8.83 -6.25
N ARG A 52 25.08 -10.14 -6.21
CA ARG A 52 24.18 -11.11 -5.57
C ARG A 52 24.06 -10.84 -4.07
N ILE A 53 25.16 -10.60 -3.36
CA ILE A 53 25.13 -10.28 -1.92
C ILE A 53 24.31 -9.02 -1.66
N LEU A 54 24.57 -7.94 -2.41
CA LEU A 54 23.87 -6.67 -2.25
C LEU A 54 22.37 -6.80 -2.57
N ALA A 55 21.98 -7.71 -3.48
CA ALA A 55 20.58 -7.93 -3.84
C ALA A 55 19.75 -8.59 -2.71
N TYR A 56 20.38 -9.24 -1.74
CA TYR A 56 19.69 -9.77 -0.54
C TYR A 56 19.49 -8.72 0.56
N LEU A 57 20.07 -7.52 0.41
CA LEU A 57 19.93 -6.48 1.42
C LEU A 57 18.53 -5.84 1.37
N PRO A 58 17.97 -5.42 2.52
CA PRO A 58 16.79 -4.55 2.54
C PRO A 58 17.05 -3.27 1.74
N ILE A 59 16.00 -2.69 1.16
CA ILE A 59 16.12 -1.52 0.27
C ILE A 59 16.88 -0.35 0.91
N ALA A 60 16.60 -0.05 2.18
CA ALA A 60 17.30 1.00 2.90
C ALA A 60 18.82 0.73 3.04
N SER A 61 19.23 -0.54 3.05
CA SER A 61 20.63 -0.94 3.12
C SER A 61 21.31 -0.92 1.75
N ILE A 62 20.57 -1.16 0.66
CA ILE A 62 21.07 -1.01 -0.73
C ILE A 62 21.50 0.44 -0.99
N PHE A 63 20.68 1.42 -0.59
CA PHE A 63 21.06 2.83 -0.71
C PHE A 63 22.33 3.16 0.08
N ARG A 64 22.47 2.63 1.30
CA ARG A 64 23.69 2.83 2.10
C ARG A 64 24.91 2.15 1.49
N ALA A 65 24.74 0.97 0.90
CA ALA A 65 25.79 0.25 0.19
C ALA A 65 26.34 1.10 -0.98
N GLY A 66 25.46 1.78 -1.71
CA GLY A 66 25.87 2.72 -2.75
C GLY A 66 26.68 3.93 -2.26
N CYS A 67 26.67 4.23 -0.96
CA CYS A 67 27.47 5.31 -0.38
C CYS A 67 28.87 4.86 0.08
N VAL A 68 29.17 3.56 0.05
CA VAL A 68 30.45 3.02 0.58
C VAL A 68 31.62 3.33 -0.35
N CYS A 69 31.50 3.02 -1.64
CA CYS A 69 32.52 3.30 -2.65
C CYS A 69 31.92 3.37 -4.06
N LYS A 70 32.69 3.89 -5.03
CA LYS A 70 32.25 4.02 -6.43
C LYS A 70 31.84 2.68 -7.06
N ARG A 71 32.61 1.62 -6.80
CA ARG A 71 32.32 0.27 -7.31
C ARG A 71 30.96 -0.24 -6.85
N TRP A 72 30.65 -0.10 -5.55
CA TRP A 72 29.37 -0.53 -5.00
C TRP A 72 28.22 0.33 -5.53
N TYR A 73 28.43 1.64 -5.66
CA TYR A 73 27.46 2.56 -6.28
C TYR A 73 27.12 2.15 -7.72
N GLU A 74 28.13 1.85 -8.54
CA GLU A 74 27.96 1.39 -9.92
C GLU A 74 27.17 0.07 -9.98
N ILE A 75 27.45 -0.87 -9.08
CA ILE A 75 26.73 -2.14 -8.99
C ILE A 75 25.26 -1.91 -8.65
N VAL A 76 24.94 -1.23 -7.54
CA VAL A 76 23.54 -1.07 -7.09
C VAL A 76 22.71 -0.18 -8.01
N SER A 77 23.36 0.67 -8.81
CA SER A 77 22.70 1.52 -9.80
C SER A 77 22.58 0.84 -11.18
N SER A 78 23.19 -0.33 -11.36
CA SER A 78 23.18 -1.02 -12.64
C SER A 78 21.83 -1.68 -12.95
N ARG A 79 21.45 -1.72 -14.23
CA ARG A 79 20.22 -2.42 -14.66
C ARG A 79 20.25 -3.91 -14.33
N ARG A 80 21.43 -4.53 -14.40
CA ARG A 80 21.64 -5.95 -14.10
C ARG A 80 21.30 -6.24 -12.64
N PHE A 81 21.76 -5.39 -11.72
CA PHE A 81 21.44 -5.49 -10.30
C PHE A 81 19.93 -5.37 -10.05
N LEU A 82 19.27 -4.35 -10.65
CA LEU A 82 17.83 -4.16 -10.49
C LEU A 82 17.02 -5.35 -10.99
N TRP A 83 17.45 -5.97 -12.10
CA TRP A 83 16.84 -7.20 -12.61
C TRP A 83 17.02 -8.38 -11.66
N ASN A 84 18.22 -8.57 -11.10
CA ASN A 84 18.48 -9.65 -10.15
C ASN A 84 17.77 -9.44 -8.81
N PHE A 85 17.68 -8.19 -8.34
CA PHE A 85 16.97 -7.80 -7.13
C PHE A 85 15.49 -8.20 -7.19
N SER A 86 14.83 -7.99 -8.33
CA SER A 86 13.40 -8.29 -8.49
C SER A 86 13.06 -9.77 -8.34
N HIS A 87 14.01 -10.67 -8.64
CA HIS A 87 13.83 -12.12 -8.54
C HIS A 87 14.12 -12.65 -7.13
N VAL A 88 14.92 -11.93 -6.35
CA VAL A 88 15.42 -12.38 -5.04
C VAL A 88 14.55 -11.82 -3.90
N SER A 89 14.05 -10.60 -4.05
CA SER A 89 13.50 -9.82 -2.94
C SER A 89 11.97 -9.78 -2.99
N SER A 90 11.32 -10.67 -2.22
CA SER A 90 9.93 -10.48 -1.80
C SER A 90 9.93 -9.63 -0.53
N GLN A 91 10.04 -8.31 -0.68
CA GLN A 91 9.85 -7.42 0.46
C GLN A 91 8.38 -7.41 0.84
N LYS A 92 8.11 -7.58 2.14
CA LYS A 92 6.78 -7.35 2.70
C LYS A 92 6.37 -5.91 2.38
N PRO A 93 5.09 -5.67 2.08
CA PRO A 93 4.68 -4.35 1.67
C PRO A 93 4.78 -3.37 2.83
N TRP A 94 5.24 -2.16 2.52
CA TRP A 94 5.38 -1.07 3.46
C TRP A 94 4.06 -0.32 3.60
N TYR A 95 3.92 0.44 4.69
CA TYR A 95 2.79 1.34 4.89
C TYR A 95 3.27 2.78 4.99
N PHE A 96 2.87 3.64 4.05
CA PHE A 96 3.16 5.06 4.12
C PHE A 96 2.07 5.77 4.91
N MET A 97 2.46 6.63 5.85
CA MET A 97 1.57 7.46 6.64
C MET A 97 2.03 8.92 6.57
N PHE A 98 1.07 9.81 6.35
CA PHE A 98 1.27 11.25 6.33
C PHE A 98 0.07 11.94 6.97
N THR A 99 0.25 13.19 7.36
CA THR A 99 -0.85 14.05 7.78
C THR A 99 -1.38 14.81 6.59
N SER A 100 -2.63 15.28 6.68
CA SER A 100 -3.24 16.16 5.68
C SER A 100 -2.63 17.59 5.64
N SER A 101 -1.33 17.73 5.83
CA SER A 101 -0.57 18.98 5.72
C SER A 101 -0.14 19.22 4.26
N ASP A 102 0.07 20.48 3.90
CA ASP A 102 0.55 20.92 2.58
C ASP A 102 2.02 20.52 2.28
N GLU A 103 2.64 19.70 3.14
CA GLU A 103 3.99 19.20 2.95
C GLU A 103 3.94 17.75 2.45
N PRO A 104 4.64 17.40 1.36
CA PRO A 104 4.64 16.05 0.78
C PRO A 104 5.51 15.06 1.58
N ILE A 105 5.62 15.26 2.89
CA ILE A 105 6.51 14.52 3.78
C ILE A 105 5.67 13.54 4.60
N GLY A 106 6.10 12.29 4.61
CA GLY A 106 5.54 11.28 5.50
C GLY A 106 6.56 10.20 5.83
N TYR A 107 6.07 9.11 6.40
CA TYR A 107 6.90 8.02 6.88
C TYR A 107 6.40 6.69 6.35
N ALA A 108 7.29 5.87 5.82
CA ALA A 108 7.01 4.50 5.42
C ALA A 108 7.45 3.51 6.50
N TYR A 109 6.55 2.63 6.92
CA TYR A 109 6.80 1.57 7.86
C TYR A 109 7.28 0.31 7.15
N ASP A 110 8.45 -0.18 7.53
CA ASP A 110 8.96 -1.50 7.19
C ASP A 110 8.54 -2.50 8.27
N PRO A 111 7.68 -3.50 7.94
CA PRO A 111 7.21 -4.48 8.91
C PRO A 111 8.29 -5.51 9.29
N ILE A 112 9.31 -5.73 8.47
CA ILE A 112 10.40 -6.68 8.71
C ILE A 112 11.37 -6.08 9.72
N LEU A 113 11.89 -4.88 9.42
CA LEU A 113 12.82 -4.17 10.31
C LEU A 113 12.10 -3.44 11.45
N ARG A 114 10.76 -3.40 11.41
CA ARG A 114 9.88 -2.66 12.34
C ARG A 114 10.33 -1.21 12.49
N LYS A 115 10.70 -0.58 11.38
CA LYS A 115 11.28 0.77 11.37
C LYS A 115 10.48 1.68 10.46
N TRP A 116 10.38 2.95 10.85
CA TRP A 116 9.84 4.01 10.01
C TRP A 116 10.96 4.76 9.30
N TYR A 117 10.78 5.01 8.01
CA TYR A 117 11.68 5.78 7.15
C TYR A 117 10.98 7.03 6.68
N GLY A 118 11.61 8.20 6.84
CA GLY A 118 11.10 9.43 6.23
C GLY A 118 11.21 9.35 4.71
N ILE A 119 10.09 9.53 4.03
CA ILE A 119 10.03 9.55 2.57
C ILE A 119 9.23 10.79 2.16
N GLU A 120 9.75 11.47 1.17
CA GLU A 120 9.07 12.58 0.49
C GLU A 120 8.42 12.01 -0.77
N LEU A 121 7.11 12.19 -0.90
CA LEU A 121 6.38 11.70 -2.05
C LEU A 121 6.52 12.70 -3.20
N PRO A 122 6.96 12.26 -4.38
CA PRO A 122 6.97 13.13 -5.54
C PRO A 122 5.52 13.42 -5.96
N CYS A 123 5.26 14.65 -6.39
CA CYS A 123 4.08 15.01 -7.17
C CYS A 123 2.76 15.11 -6.37
N ILE A 124 2.86 15.25 -5.04
CA ILE A 124 1.75 15.64 -4.14
C ILE A 124 1.90 17.13 -3.82
N GLU A 125 0.97 17.94 -4.30
CA GLU A 125 0.92 19.39 -4.03
C GLU A 125 -0.09 19.76 -2.92
N THR A 126 -1.04 18.86 -2.64
CA THR A 126 -2.15 19.08 -1.69
C THR A 126 -2.37 17.83 -0.85
N SER A 127 -3.21 17.90 0.19
CA SER A 127 -3.38 16.81 1.16
C SER A 127 -4.50 15.80 0.83
N ASN A 128 -5.31 16.03 -0.21
CA ASN A 128 -6.50 15.23 -0.50
C ASN A 128 -6.38 14.50 -1.84
N TRP A 129 -5.94 13.25 -1.80
CA TRP A 129 -5.78 12.40 -2.99
C TRP A 129 -6.47 11.06 -2.80
N PHE A 130 -7.09 10.55 -3.86
CA PHE A 130 -7.38 9.13 -3.99
C PHE A 130 -6.07 8.41 -4.32
N ILE A 131 -5.84 7.26 -3.68
CA ILE A 131 -4.57 6.54 -3.77
C ILE A 131 -4.83 5.08 -4.06
N ALA A 132 -4.16 4.55 -5.08
CA ALA A 132 -4.13 3.13 -5.39
C ALA A 132 -2.69 2.71 -5.69
N SER A 133 -2.28 1.53 -5.27
CA SER A 133 -0.91 1.05 -5.46
C SER A 133 -0.90 -0.37 -6.01
N SER A 134 0.14 -0.68 -6.79
CA SER A 134 0.35 -2.02 -7.35
C SER A 134 1.80 -2.17 -7.79
N CYS A 135 2.42 -3.31 -7.46
CA CYS A 135 3.80 -3.66 -7.86
C CYS A 135 4.82 -2.51 -7.67
N GLY A 136 4.71 -1.79 -6.55
CA GLY A 136 5.63 -0.71 -6.16
C GLY A 136 5.47 0.63 -6.86
N LEU A 137 4.54 0.74 -7.80
CA LEU A 137 4.04 2.02 -8.28
C LEU A 137 2.80 2.43 -7.47
N VAL A 138 2.61 3.74 -7.32
CA VAL A 138 1.47 4.35 -6.65
C VAL A 138 0.85 5.37 -7.59
N CYS A 139 -0.46 5.29 -7.76
CA CYS A 139 -1.26 6.21 -8.52
C CYS A 139 -2.04 7.12 -7.58
N PHE A 140 -1.91 8.42 -7.80
CA PHE A 140 -2.61 9.48 -7.10
C PHE A 140 -3.60 10.14 -8.05
N MET A 141 -4.82 10.39 -7.57
CA MET A 141 -5.81 11.20 -8.27
C MET A 141 -6.29 12.32 -7.36
N ASP A 142 -6.23 13.55 -7.85
CA ASP A 142 -6.60 14.74 -7.10
C ASP A 142 -8.08 14.71 -6.71
N ASN A 143 -8.40 14.99 -5.45
CA ASN A 143 -9.78 14.92 -4.98
C ASN A 143 -10.64 16.10 -5.46
N ASP A 144 -10.04 17.26 -5.71
CA ASP A 144 -10.80 18.47 -6.07
C ASP A 144 -11.26 18.39 -7.54
N SER A 145 -10.32 18.13 -8.45
CA SER A 145 -10.61 17.98 -9.87
C SER A 145 -11.15 16.59 -10.24
N ARG A 146 -10.78 15.52 -9.51
CA ARG A 146 -11.07 14.12 -9.87
C ARG A 146 -10.69 13.77 -11.31
N SER A 147 -9.68 14.45 -11.86
CA SER A 147 -9.23 14.32 -13.26
C SER A 147 -7.72 14.34 -13.41
N LYS A 148 -6.97 14.99 -12.50
CA LYS A 148 -5.51 14.98 -12.53
C LYS A 148 -4.98 13.71 -11.88
N LEU A 149 -4.22 12.91 -12.64
CA LEU A 149 -3.58 11.70 -12.14
C LEU A 149 -2.06 11.77 -12.28
N CYS A 150 -1.37 11.22 -11.28
CA CYS A 150 0.06 11.03 -11.29
C CYS A 150 0.39 9.60 -10.87
N VAL A 151 1.34 8.97 -11.54
CA VAL A 151 1.90 7.67 -11.13
C VAL A 151 3.34 7.90 -10.73
N CYS A 152 3.74 7.37 -9.58
CA CYS A 152 5.11 7.47 -9.12
C CYS A 152 5.62 6.20 -8.46
N ASN A 153 6.94 6.08 -8.39
CA ASN A 153 7.63 5.16 -7.51
C ASN A 153 8.09 5.94 -6.25
N PRO A 154 7.53 5.66 -5.06
CA PRO A 154 7.90 6.37 -3.82
C PRO A 154 9.37 6.19 -3.40
N ILE A 155 10.01 5.09 -3.82
CA ILE A 155 11.39 4.76 -3.44
C ILE A 155 12.40 5.48 -4.34
N THR A 156 12.18 5.44 -5.66
CA THR A 156 13.09 6.07 -6.63
C THR A 156 12.74 7.52 -6.94
N LYS A 157 11.58 7.99 -6.46
CA LYS A 157 11.01 9.33 -6.70
C LYS A 157 10.71 9.67 -8.17
N HIS A 158 10.77 8.69 -9.08
CA HIS A 158 10.32 8.90 -10.45
C HIS A 158 8.80 9.07 -10.49
N CYS A 159 8.32 10.11 -11.17
CA CYS A 159 6.89 10.38 -11.32
C CYS A 159 6.54 10.74 -12.78
N LYS A 160 5.29 10.45 -13.15
CA LYS A 160 4.72 10.76 -14.45
C LYS A 160 3.27 11.22 -14.27
N ILE A 161 2.99 12.41 -14.77
CA ILE A 161 1.62 12.93 -14.82
C ILE A 161 0.93 12.30 -16.03
N LEU A 162 -0.28 11.78 -15.83
CA LEU A 162 -1.08 11.19 -16.89
C LEU A 162 -1.99 12.25 -17.54
N GLN A 163 -2.39 11.99 -18.78
CA GLN A 163 -3.46 12.76 -19.40
C GLN A 163 -4.77 12.59 -18.62
N GLU A 164 -5.60 13.62 -18.58
CA GLU A 164 -6.90 13.53 -17.90
C GLU A 164 -7.82 12.51 -18.60
N PRO A 165 -8.62 11.75 -17.84
CA PRO A 165 -9.59 10.83 -18.42
C PRO A 165 -10.65 11.60 -19.21
N PRO A 166 -11.10 11.06 -20.36
CA PRO A 166 -12.11 11.70 -21.19
C PRO A 166 -13.46 11.76 -20.47
N GLY A 167 -14.28 12.76 -20.79
CA GLY A 167 -15.63 12.90 -20.24
C GLY A 167 -15.75 14.03 -19.22
N LEU A 168 -16.59 13.83 -18.20
CA LEU A 168 -16.94 14.86 -17.23
C LEU A 168 -15.73 15.28 -16.38
N LYS A 169 -15.44 16.60 -16.38
CA LYS A 169 -14.44 17.20 -15.49
C LYS A 169 -14.84 17.14 -14.02
N PHE A 170 -16.14 17.10 -13.72
CA PHE A 170 -16.66 17.05 -12.35
C PHE A 170 -17.64 15.88 -12.21
N SER A 171 -17.31 14.97 -11.29
CA SER A 171 -18.17 13.89 -10.80
C SER A 171 -18.41 14.09 -9.30
N ASP A 172 -19.56 13.60 -8.83
CA ASP A 172 -19.92 13.67 -7.41
C ASP A 172 -19.17 12.62 -6.61
N TYR A 173 -18.98 11.44 -7.21
CA TYR A 173 -18.17 10.35 -6.66
C TYR A 173 -17.20 9.84 -7.72
N SER A 174 -16.01 9.43 -7.28
CA SER A 174 -15.04 8.74 -8.11
C SER A 174 -14.33 7.67 -7.30
N ALA A 175 -14.06 6.52 -7.92
CA ALA A 175 -13.22 5.47 -7.37
C ALA A 175 -12.00 5.24 -8.28
N LEU A 176 -10.82 5.11 -7.67
CA LEU A 176 -9.56 4.86 -8.36
C LEU A 176 -9.11 3.43 -8.11
N ALA A 177 -8.75 2.72 -9.17
CA ALA A 177 -8.07 1.43 -9.08
C ALA A 177 -6.85 1.39 -9.99
N PHE A 178 -5.83 0.66 -9.57
CA PHE A 178 -4.55 0.61 -10.26
C PHE A 178 -4.01 -0.81 -10.28
N SER A 179 -3.47 -1.22 -11.43
CA SER A 179 -2.88 -2.53 -11.62
C SER A 179 -1.64 -2.44 -12.49
N VAL A 180 -0.61 -3.19 -12.14
CA VAL A 180 0.67 -3.21 -12.84
C VAL A 180 1.01 -4.66 -13.14
N ASN A 181 1.33 -4.94 -14.40
CA ASN A 181 1.83 -6.23 -14.81
C ASN A 181 3.29 -6.38 -14.34
N ARG A 182 3.55 -7.38 -13.49
CA ARG A 182 4.88 -7.61 -12.90
C ARG A 182 5.96 -7.96 -13.92
N VAL A 183 5.59 -8.46 -15.10
CA VAL A 183 6.53 -8.93 -16.13
C VAL A 183 6.82 -7.83 -17.16
N SER A 184 5.78 -7.21 -17.72
CA SER A 184 5.95 -6.16 -18.74
C SER A 184 6.18 -4.77 -18.16
N HIS A 185 5.89 -4.57 -16.87
CA HIS A 185 5.84 -3.26 -16.19
C HIS A 185 4.79 -2.29 -16.78
N ASN A 186 3.95 -2.76 -17.72
CA ASN A 186 2.79 -2.00 -18.19
C ASN A 186 1.73 -1.96 -17.09
N TYR A 187 0.99 -0.86 -17.02
CA TYR A 187 -0.02 -0.64 -16.01
C TYR A 187 -1.32 -0.11 -16.60
N ASN A 188 -2.39 -0.44 -15.90
CA ASN A 188 -3.72 0.07 -16.18
C ASN A 188 -4.22 0.88 -14.98
N VAL A 189 -4.76 2.07 -15.28
CA VAL A 189 -5.47 2.90 -14.30
C VAL A 189 -6.94 2.86 -14.64
N SER A 190 -7.80 2.52 -13.68
CA SER A 190 -9.25 2.59 -13.84
C SER A 190 -9.82 3.68 -12.95
N VAL A 191 -10.67 4.51 -13.53
CA VAL A 191 -11.43 5.55 -12.83
C VAL A 191 -12.91 5.30 -13.09
N VAL A 192 -13.64 4.97 -12.03
CA VAL A 192 -15.10 4.90 -12.05
C VAL A 192 -15.62 6.28 -11.64
N LYS A 193 -16.39 6.94 -12.50
CA LYS A 193 -17.03 8.23 -12.21
C LYS A 193 -18.52 8.03 -12.05
N CYS A 194 -19.11 8.69 -11.06
CA CYS A 194 -20.55 8.68 -10.83
C CYS A 194 -21.04 10.11 -10.62
N LYS A 195 -22.13 10.47 -11.31
CA LYS A 195 -22.76 11.79 -11.21
C LYS A 195 -24.26 11.68 -11.12
N GLN A 196 -24.89 12.48 -10.28
CA GLN A 196 -26.33 12.51 -10.16
C GLN A 196 -26.96 13.10 -11.43
N VAL A 197 -28.01 12.45 -11.94
CA VAL A 197 -28.79 12.97 -13.06
C VAL A 197 -29.60 14.18 -12.58
N PRO A 198 -29.46 15.36 -13.20
CA PRO A 198 -30.20 16.56 -12.79
C PRO A 198 -31.71 16.33 -12.80
N GLY A 199 -32.38 16.67 -11.70
CA GLY A 199 -33.83 16.54 -11.57
C GLY A 199 -34.33 15.13 -11.21
N ASN A 200 -33.46 14.12 -11.11
CA ASN A 200 -33.84 12.77 -10.66
C ASN A 200 -32.84 12.20 -9.64
N PHE A 201 -33.16 12.34 -8.36
CA PHE A 201 -32.30 11.87 -7.26
C PHE A 201 -32.08 10.34 -7.22
N PHE A 202 -32.92 9.57 -7.91
CA PHE A 202 -32.81 8.11 -8.00
C PHE A 202 -31.93 7.64 -9.16
N GLN A 203 -31.53 8.51 -10.08
CA GLN A 203 -30.73 8.17 -11.25
C GLN A 203 -29.33 8.77 -11.19
N TRP A 204 -28.35 7.94 -11.55
CA TRP A 204 -26.93 8.28 -11.48
C TRP A 204 -26.21 7.80 -12.73
N ASP A 205 -25.58 8.72 -13.44
CA ASP A 205 -24.72 8.41 -14.57
C ASP A 205 -23.42 7.81 -14.05
N LEU A 206 -23.14 6.57 -14.43
CA LEU A 206 -21.89 5.87 -14.12
C LEU A 206 -21.08 5.66 -15.40
N SER A 207 -19.80 5.99 -15.36
CA SER A 207 -18.85 5.70 -16.43
C SER A 207 -17.58 5.09 -15.90
N ILE A 208 -17.02 4.14 -16.66
CA ILE A 208 -15.72 3.52 -16.35
C ILE A 208 -14.74 4.01 -17.41
N HIS A 209 -13.60 4.53 -16.96
CA HIS A 209 -12.49 4.98 -17.81
C HIS A 209 -11.25 4.17 -17.48
N ILE A 210 -10.57 3.65 -18.50
CA ILE A 210 -9.36 2.83 -18.35
C ILE A 210 -8.24 3.47 -19.15
N TYR A 211 -7.12 3.74 -18.50
CA TYR A 211 -5.87 4.12 -19.12
C TYR A 211 -5.01 2.89 -19.30
N ASP A 212 -4.44 2.73 -20.50
CA ASP A 212 -3.46 1.69 -20.84
C ASP A 212 -2.10 2.37 -21.03
N SER A 213 -1.10 2.00 -20.23
CA SER A 213 0.22 2.63 -20.27
C SER A 213 1.02 2.32 -21.54
N GLU A 214 0.76 1.17 -22.18
CA GLU A 214 1.44 0.75 -23.39
C GLU A 214 0.94 1.57 -24.58
N LYS A 215 -0.38 1.73 -24.68
CA LYS A 215 -1.02 2.56 -25.71
C LYS A 215 -0.97 4.05 -25.38
N MET A 216 -0.70 4.40 -24.12
CA MET A 216 -0.77 5.76 -23.57
C MET A 216 -2.09 6.47 -23.86
N MET A 217 -3.20 5.72 -23.83
CA MET A 217 -4.52 6.24 -24.18
C MET A 217 -5.57 5.80 -23.18
N TRP A 218 -6.58 6.67 -23.04
CA TRP A 218 -7.81 6.35 -22.32
C TRP A 218 -8.85 5.72 -23.22
N VAL A 219 -9.60 4.78 -22.66
CA VAL A 219 -10.80 4.20 -23.26
C VAL A 219 -11.93 4.31 -22.24
N THR A 220 -13.12 4.68 -22.71
CA THR A 220 -14.35 4.64 -21.91
C THR A 220 -15.17 3.43 -22.36
N PRO A 221 -14.93 2.23 -21.82
CA PRO A 221 -15.63 1.04 -22.29
C PRO A 221 -17.11 1.02 -21.88
N LEU A 222 -17.51 1.81 -20.87
CA LEU A 222 -18.85 1.76 -20.31
C LEU A 222 -19.34 3.12 -19.84
N SER A 223 -20.58 3.43 -20.19
CA SER A 223 -21.37 4.52 -19.64
C SER A 223 -22.82 4.05 -19.58
N GLU A 224 -23.42 4.09 -18.38
CA GLU A 224 -24.77 3.60 -18.11
C GLU A 224 -25.43 4.43 -17.00
N VAL A 225 -26.75 4.52 -17.02
CA VAL A 225 -27.53 5.16 -15.95
C VAL A 225 -27.96 4.11 -14.94
N LEU A 226 -27.45 4.20 -13.72
CA LEU A 226 -27.92 3.40 -12.61
C LEU A 226 -29.21 3.99 -12.03
N THR A 227 -30.21 3.15 -11.78
CA THR A 227 -31.46 3.54 -11.11
C THR A 227 -31.53 2.87 -9.74
N GLY A 228 -31.72 3.66 -8.68
CA GLY A 228 -31.77 3.17 -7.29
C GLY A 228 -30.39 2.88 -6.68
N TRP A 229 -29.31 3.06 -7.44
CA TRP A 229 -27.93 2.83 -7.01
C TRP A 229 -27.02 3.97 -7.45
N ARG A 230 -25.96 4.23 -6.69
CA ARG A 230 -24.86 5.14 -7.04
C ARG A 230 -23.51 4.45 -6.84
N GLY A 231 -22.49 4.85 -7.58
CA GLY A 231 -21.11 4.50 -7.28
C GLY A 231 -20.62 5.16 -5.99
N GLY A 232 -19.61 4.57 -5.36
CA GLY A 232 -18.85 5.20 -4.28
C GLY A 232 -17.42 5.54 -4.66
N ASP A 233 -16.57 5.57 -3.65
CA ASP A 233 -15.15 5.90 -3.67
C ASP A 233 -14.21 4.69 -3.70
N GLU A 234 -14.76 3.48 -3.53
CA GLU A 234 -13.98 2.25 -3.40
C GLU A 234 -13.97 1.42 -4.68
N SER A 235 -12.76 1.11 -5.13
CA SER A 235 -12.53 0.18 -6.23
C SER A 235 -11.17 -0.50 -6.13
N VAL A 236 -11.05 -1.67 -6.75
CA VAL A 236 -9.80 -2.43 -6.84
C VAL A 236 -9.78 -3.26 -8.12
N ILE A 237 -8.60 -3.45 -8.71
CA ILE A 237 -8.40 -4.42 -9.80
C ILE A 237 -7.78 -5.67 -9.19
N CYS A 238 -8.42 -6.81 -9.42
CA CYS A 238 -7.97 -8.12 -8.95
C CYS A 238 -8.23 -9.15 -10.04
N ASP A 239 -7.20 -9.87 -10.45
CA ASP A 239 -7.23 -10.90 -11.50
C ASP A 239 -7.91 -10.43 -12.81
N GLY A 240 -7.54 -9.24 -13.28
CA GLY A 240 -8.10 -8.66 -14.51
C GLY A 240 -9.56 -8.22 -14.42
N VAL A 241 -10.16 -8.24 -13.23
CA VAL A 241 -11.52 -7.76 -12.96
C VAL A 241 -11.45 -6.50 -12.10
N LEU A 242 -12.15 -5.45 -12.52
CA LEU A 242 -12.38 -4.25 -11.74
C LEU A 242 -13.59 -4.47 -10.83
N TYR A 243 -13.36 -4.40 -9.53
CA TYR A 243 -14.39 -4.41 -8.51
C TYR A 243 -14.61 -3.01 -7.96
N PHE A 244 -15.86 -2.60 -7.76
CA PHE A 244 -16.18 -1.33 -7.11
C PHE A 244 -17.49 -1.39 -6.34
N LEU A 245 -17.58 -0.61 -5.26
CA LEU A 245 -18.77 -0.58 -4.41
C LEU A 245 -19.83 0.37 -4.96
N ILE A 246 -21.07 -0.09 -4.92
CA ILE A 246 -22.27 0.69 -5.19
C ILE A 246 -23.15 0.76 -3.94
N TYR A 247 -23.88 1.86 -3.83
CA TYR A 247 -24.68 2.22 -2.67
C TYR A 247 -26.12 2.45 -3.09
N SER A 248 -27.08 1.87 -2.37
CA SER A 248 -28.50 2.11 -2.62
C SER A 248 -28.84 3.58 -2.36
N THR A 249 -29.56 4.19 -3.28
CA THR A 249 -30.03 5.59 -3.17
C THR A 249 -31.45 5.69 -2.59
N GLY A 250 -32.16 4.55 -2.46
CA GLY A 250 -33.48 4.46 -1.84
C GLY A 250 -33.44 4.05 -0.37
N GLY A 251 -34.49 4.41 0.38
CA GLY A 251 -34.69 4.11 1.81
C GLY A 251 -35.09 2.66 2.13
N GLY A 252 -34.50 1.68 1.44
CA GLY A 252 -34.77 0.25 1.65
C GLY A 252 -34.19 -0.29 2.96
N MET A 253 -34.51 -1.56 3.26
CA MET A 253 -34.05 -2.27 4.47
C MET A 253 -32.51 -2.23 4.63
N PRO A 254 -31.97 -2.13 5.86
CA PRO A 254 -30.54 -1.92 6.12
C PRO A 254 -29.59 -2.98 5.54
N GLU A 255 -30.10 -4.19 5.28
CA GLU A 255 -29.31 -5.37 4.93
C GLU A 255 -28.80 -5.35 3.48
N ASN A 256 -29.35 -4.50 2.61
CA ASN A 256 -29.02 -4.44 1.17
C ASN A 256 -28.53 -3.05 0.71
N ARG A 257 -27.85 -2.29 1.58
CA ARG A 257 -27.39 -0.92 1.23
C ARG A 257 -26.17 -0.88 0.32
N HIS A 258 -25.40 -1.95 0.26
CA HIS A 258 -24.15 -2.02 -0.50
C HIS A 258 -24.18 -3.20 -1.46
N GLY A 259 -23.65 -3.00 -2.66
CA GLY A 259 -23.38 -4.05 -3.62
C GLY A 259 -21.95 -3.92 -4.13
N LEU A 260 -21.34 -5.03 -4.52
CA LEU A 260 -20.06 -5.03 -5.20
C LEU A 260 -20.29 -5.38 -6.68
N ILE A 261 -19.85 -4.51 -7.59
CA ILE A 261 -19.91 -4.78 -9.02
C ILE A 261 -18.58 -5.38 -9.47
N ALA A 262 -18.65 -6.39 -10.34
CA ALA A 262 -17.48 -7.03 -10.95
C ALA A 262 -17.49 -6.77 -12.46
N TYR A 263 -16.54 -5.97 -12.94
CA TYR A 263 -16.39 -5.61 -14.35
C TYR A 263 -15.12 -6.24 -14.95
N ASN A 264 -15.28 -7.12 -15.93
CA ASN A 264 -14.13 -7.77 -16.57
C ASN A 264 -13.41 -6.79 -17.51
N LEU A 265 -12.12 -6.54 -17.29
CA LEU A 265 -11.35 -5.58 -18.09
C LEU A 265 -11.01 -6.09 -19.50
N SER A 266 -10.95 -7.41 -19.68
CA SER A 266 -10.66 -8.05 -20.97
C SER A 266 -11.89 -8.15 -21.86
N ASN A 267 -13.06 -8.36 -21.25
CA ASN A 267 -14.30 -8.62 -21.97
C ASN A 267 -15.20 -7.38 -21.90
N ARG A 268 -15.36 -6.67 -23.02
CA ARG A 268 -16.31 -5.55 -23.11
C ARG A 268 -17.72 -6.14 -23.00
N SER A 269 -18.26 -6.19 -21.78
CA SER A 269 -19.63 -6.64 -21.57
C SER A 269 -20.59 -5.73 -22.35
N PRO A 270 -21.57 -6.29 -23.08
CA PRO A 270 -22.60 -5.48 -23.72
C PRO A 270 -23.36 -4.66 -22.67
N HIS A 271 -23.81 -3.47 -23.06
CA HIS A 271 -24.55 -2.51 -22.24
C HIS A 271 -25.71 -3.16 -21.47
N GLY A 272 -25.93 -2.78 -20.20
CA GLY A 272 -27.15 -3.13 -19.45
C GLY A 272 -27.08 -4.36 -18.53
N LEU A 273 -25.90 -4.93 -18.26
CA LEU A 273 -25.73 -6.11 -17.39
C LEU A 273 -24.96 -5.85 -16.08
N LEU A 274 -24.59 -4.60 -15.77
CA LEU A 274 -23.78 -4.30 -14.58
C LEU A 274 -24.44 -4.81 -13.30
N ILE A 275 -25.72 -4.51 -13.08
CA ILE A 275 -26.44 -4.93 -11.88
C ILE A 275 -26.58 -6.46 -11.80
N GLY A 276 -26.67 -7.14 -12.95
CA GLY A 276 -26.69 -8.61 -13.03
C GLY A 276 -25.38 -9.28 -12.61
N SER A 277 -24.28 -8.52 -12.58
CA SER A 277 -22.96 -8.96 -12.07
C SER A 277 -22.72 -8.60 -10.59
N SER A 278 -23.74 -8.08 -9.89
CA SER A 278 -23.59 -7.71 -8.48
C SER A 278 -23.33 -8.92 -7.59
N ILE A 279 -22.37 -8.74 -6.69
CA ILE A 279 -22.03 -9.67 -5.63
C ILE A 279 -22.49 -9.02 -4.31
N PRO A 280 -23.27 -9.73 -3.48
CA PRO A 280 -23.67 -9.19 -2.18
C PRO A 280 -22.42 -8.99 -1.30
N VAL A 281 -22.39 -7.91 -0.52
CA VAL A 281 -21.35 -7.69 0.49
C VAL A 281 -21.52 -8.69 1.66
N PRO A 282 -20.45 -9.00 2.42
CA PRO A 282 -20.53 -10.00 3.50
C PRO A 282 -21.55 -9.66 4.59
N CYS A 283 -21.73 -8.36 4.87
CA CYS A 283 -22.73 -7.83 5.80
C CYS A 283 -22.90 -6.31 5.56
N SER A 284 -23.77 -5.65 6.32
CA SER A 284 -23.82 -4.19 6.37
C SER A 284 -22.51 -3.63 6.94
N LEU A 285 -21.58 -3.29 6.05
CA LEU A 285 -20.27 -2.75 6.41
C LEU A 285 -20.32 -1.23 6.60
N THR A 286 -19.61 -0.75 7.62
CA THR A 286 -19.15 0.64 7.68
C THR A 286 -17.70 0.69 7.18
N CYS A 287 -17.34 1.71 6.40
CA CYS A 287 -15.97 1.89 5.90
C CYS A 287 -15.39 0.65 5.17
N GLY A 288 -16.21 -0.03 4.36
CA GLY A 288 -15.78 -1.19 3.60
C GLY A 288 -14.71 -0.81 2.57
N ARG A 289 -13.52 -1.40 2.68
CA ARG A 289 -12.40 -1.23 1.75
C ARG A 289 -12.12 -2.55 1.05
N SER A 290 -11.89 -2.50 -0.26
CA SER A 290 -11.51 -3.66 -1.07
C SER A 290 -10.04 -3.58 -1.49
N MET A 291 -9.33 -4.71 -1.47
CA MET A 291 -7.91 -4.78 -1.78
C MET A 291 -7.55 -6.10 -2.45
N ASN A 292 -6.49 -6.10 -3.26
CA ASN A 292 -5.97 -7.27 -3.96
C ASN A 292 -4.78 -7.85 -3.17
N LEU A 293 -4.94 -9.05 -2.63
CA LEU A 293 -3.87 -9.78 -1.95
C LEU A 293 -3.58 -11.07 -2.74
N LYS A 294 -2.53 -11.04 -3.56
CA LYS A 294 -2.09 -12.17 -4.42
C LYS A 294 -3.23 -12.71 -5.31
N GLU A 295 -3.89 -11.81 -6.03
CA GLU A 295 -5.03 -12.12 -6.90
C GLU A 295 -6.24 -12.71 -6.16
N LYS A 296 -6.35 -12.43 -4.87
CA LYS A 296 -7.55 -12.68 -4.07
C LYS A 296 -8.16 -11.36 -3.67
N LEU A 297 -9.45 -11.21 -3.96
CA LEU A 297 -10.20 -10.06 -3.51
C LEU A 297 -10.48 -10.18 -2.02
N VAL A 298 -9.95 -9.22 -1.25
CA VAL A 298 -10.14 -9.11 0.19
C VAL A 298 -10.95 -7.87 0.49
N MET A 299 -11.91 -8.00 1.40
CA MET A 299 -12.69 -6.90 1.93
C MET A 299 -12.42 -6.74 3.41
N VAL A 300 -12.17 -5.51 3.84
CA VAL A 300 -12.02 -5.14 5.24
C VAL A 300 -13.11 -4.13 5.55
N GLY A 301 -13.84 -4.31 6.63
CA GLY A 301 -14.95 -3.42 6.95
C GLY A 301 -15.37 -3.48 8.41
N GLY A 302 -15.90 -2.37 8.87
CA GLY A 302 -16.49 -2.22 10.19
C GLY A 302 -17.82 -2.96 10.26
N ILE A 303 -18.02 -3.68 11.35
CA ILE A 303 -19.24 -4.40 11.67
C ILE A 303 -20.03 -3.53 12.64
N GLY A 304 -21.17 -3.02 12.17
CA GLY A 304 -22.06 -2.18 12.96
C GLY A 304 -22.71 -2.90 14.16
N ARG A 305 -23.23 -2.15 15.13
CA ARG A 305 -24.11 -2.72 16.18
C ARG A 305 -25.49 -3.03 15.60
N GLN A 306 -26.18 -4.02 16.18
CA GLN A 306 -27.54 -4.41 15.74
C GLN A 306 -28.57 -3.29 15.93
N ASP A 307 -28.42 -2.50 17.00
CA ASP A 307 -29.29 -1.39 17.37
C ASP A 307 -28.87 -0.05 16.73
N ARG A 308 -27.57 0.10 16.40
CA ARG A 308 -26.98 1.28 15.76
C ARG A 308 -25.92 0.85 14.74
N PRO A 309 -26.31 0.58 13.48
CA PRO A 309 -25.41 0.10 12.44
C PRO A 309 -24.25 1.06 12.13
N ASP A 310 -24.44 2.35 12.39
CA ASP A 310 -23.42 3.38 12.11
C ASP A 310 -22.25 3.36 13.12
N ILE A 311 -22.40 2.66 14.26
CA ILE A 311 -21.36 2.56 15.29
C ILE A 311 -20.59 1.25 15.10
N ILE A 312 -19.26 1.35 14.97
CA ILE A 312 -18.40 0.19 14.77
C ILE A 312 -18.29 -0.61 16.06
N LYS A 313 -18.71 -1.89 16.02
CA LYS A 313 -18.52 -2.85 17.10
C LYS A 313 -17.25 -3.70 16.92
N GLY A 314 -16.77 -3.84 15.69
CA GLY A 314 -15.55 -4.58 15.37
C GLY A 314 -15.18 -4.42 13.90
N ILE A 315 -14.03 -4.96 13.51
CA ILE A 315 -13.60 -4.98 12.10
C ILE A 315 -13.42 -6.43 11.68
N GLY A 316 -13.98 -6.78 10.53
CA GLY A 316 -13.81 -8.08 9.90
C GLY A 316 -12.96 -7.99 8.64
N ILE A 317 -12.41 -9.14 8.26
CA ILE A 317 -11.63 -9.36 7.05
C ILE A 317 -12.22 -10.59 6.34
N TRP A 318 -12.64 -10.41 5.10
CA TRP A 318 -13.26 -11.45 4.27
C TRP A 318 -12.50 -11.62 2.96
N VAL A 319 -12.44 -12.85 2.47
CA VAL A 319 -11.93 -13.18 1.13
C VAL A 319 -13.10 -13.63 0.27
N LEU A 320 -13.19 -13.13 -0.96
CA LEU A 320 -14.17 -13.60 -1.93
C LEU A 320 -13.70 -14.94 -2.52
N ASN A 321 -14.55 -15.96 -2.43
CA ASN A 321 -14.38 -17.25 -3.09
C ASN A 321 -15.55 -17.51 -4.05
N GLY A 322 -15.30 -17.33 -5.35
CA GLY A 322 -16.37 -17.33 -6.35
C GLY A 322 -17.31 -16.13 -6.16
N LYS A 323 -18.49 -16.36 -5.60
CA LYS A 323 -19.47 -15.30 -5.25
C LYS A 323 -19.77 -15.22 -3.76
N GLU A 324 -19.09 -16.01 -2.94
CA GLU A 324 -19.33 -16.09 -1.49
C GLU A 324 -18.17 -15.48 -0.71
N TRP A 325 -18.49 -14.77 0.37
CA TRP A 325 -17.49 -14.19 1.26
C TRP A 325 -17.15 -15.15 2.39
N GLN A 326 -15.87 -15.47 2.53
CA GLN A 326 -15.36 -16.25 3.65
C GLN A 326 -14.69 -15.32 4.67
N GLU A 327 -15.15 -15.34 5.91
CA GLU A 327 -14.51 -14.61 7.00
C GLU A 327 -13.16 -15.27 7.35
N ILE A 328 -12.07 -14.49 7.23
CA ILE A 328 -10.70 -14.95 7.51
C ILE A 328 -10.29 -14.57 8.93
N GLY A 329 -10.72 -13.40 9.39
CA GLY A 329 -10.35 -12.87 10.68
C GLY A 329 -11.30 -11.79 11.13
N ARG A 330 -11.50 -11.73 12.45
CA ARG A 330 -12.20 -10.65 13.13
C ARG A 330 -11.26 -10.06 14.16
N MET A 331 -11.17 -8.73 14.20
CA MET A 331 -10.30 -8.05 15.14
C MET A 331 -10.72 -8.36 16.58
N PRO A 332 -9.82 -8.91 17.41
CA PRO A 332 -10.10 -9.12 18.83
C PRO A 332 -10.29 -7.79 19.59
N HIS A 333 -11.17 -7.80 20.59
CA HIS A 333 -11.53 -6.61 21.37
C HIS A 333 -10.33 -5.86 22.00
N LYS A 334 -9.28 -6.58 22.40
CA LYS A 334 -8.04 -6.00 22.95
C LYS A 334 -7.34 -5.03 21.98
N PHE A 335 -7.42 -5.28 20.67
CA PHE A 335 -6.85 -4.38 19.66
C PHE A 335 -7.78 -3.22 19.38
N PHE A 336 -9.10 -3.44 19.43
CA PHE A 336 -10.09 -2.37 19.31
C PHE A 336 -9.87 -1.28 20.37
N GLN A 337 -9.67 -1.68 21.64
CA GLN A 337 -9.34 -0.76 22.74
C GLN A 337 -8.00 -0.02 22.56
N GLY A 338 -7.04 -0.64 21.86
CA GLY A 338 -5.71 -0.06 21.64
C GLY A 338 -5.72 1.15 20.71
N PHE A 339 -6.79 1.36 19.93
CA PHE A 339 -6.98 2.59 19.16
C PHE A 339 -7.40 3.79 20.03
N GLY A 340 -7.81 3.57 21.28
CA GLY A 340 -8.37 4.61 22.15
C GLY A 340 -9.79 4.97 21.73
N GLU A 341 -10.03 6.25 21.41
CA GLU A 341 -11.26 6.70 20.78
C GLU A 341 -11.18 6.39 19.29
N LEU A 342 -11.79 5.27 18.87
CA LEU A 342 -11.96 4.96 17.47
C LEU A 342 -13.16 5.75 16.93
N ASP A 343 -12.91 6.68 16.02
CA ASP A 343 -13.90 7.61 15.46
C ASP A 343 -14.88 6.94 14.48
N ASP A 344 -15.49 5.79 14.82
CA ASP A 344 -16.44 5.01 13.99
C ASP A 344 -16.07 4.84 12.48
N VAL A 345 -14.82 5.15 12.11
CA VAL A 345 -14.29 5.28 10.76
C VAL A 345 -12.80 4.99 10.82
N PHE A 346 -12.30 4.20 9.88
CA PHE A 346 -10.89 3.83 9.79
C PHE A 346 -10.45 3.67 8.33
N ALA A 347 -9.15 3.79 8.09
CA ALA A 347 -8.52 3.47 6.83
C ALA A 347 -8.02 2.03 6.87
N SER A 348 -8.09 1.33 5.74
CA SER A 348 -7.37 0.07 5.57
C SER A 348 -6.83 -0.08 4.16
N SER A 349 -5.67 -0.70 4.06
CA SER A 349 -4.97 -0.94 2.80
C SER A 349 -4.09 -2.16 2.97
N GLY A 350 -3.87 -2.92 1.90
CA GLY A 350 -3.10 -4.15 1.97
C GLY A 350 -2.73 -4.64 0.59
N THR A 351 -1.66 -5.42 0.55
CA THR A 351 -1.20 -6.16 -0.63
C THR A 351 -0.39 -7.36 -0.13
N ASP A 352 -0.03 -8.25 -1.04
CA ASP A 352 0.72 -9.48 -0.72
C ASP A 352 -0.03 -10.32 0.34
N ASP A 353 0.47 -10.38 1.57
CA ASP A 353 -0.16 -11.10 2.68
C ASP A 353 -0.32 -10.27 3.96
N LEU A 354 -0.23 -8.93 3.86
CA LEU A 354 -0.45 -8.02 4.98
C LEU A 354 -1.65 -7.11 4.73
N VAL A 355 -2.48 -6.96 5.75
CA VAL A 355 -3.55 -5.96 5.83
C VAL A 355 -3.18 -4.96 6.91
N TYR A 356 -3.19 -3.69 6.55
CA TYR A 356 -2.96 -2.59 7.46
C TYR A 356 -4.27 -1.89 7.79
N ILE A 357 -4.47 -1.55 9.06
CA ILE A 357 -5.65 -0.85 9.57
C ILE A 357 -5.18 0.33 10.41
N GLN A 358 -5.70 1.51 10.10
CA GLN A 358 -5.31 2.78 10.70
C GLN A 358 -6.53 3.54 11.18
N SER A 359 -6.45 4.15 12.37
CA SER A 359 -7.40 5.17 12.80
C SER A 359 -7.05 6.53 12.16
N TYR A 360 -8.05 7.29 11.71
CA TYR A 360 -7.83 8.62 11.15
C TYR A 360 -7.41 9.65 12.21
N GLY A 361 -7.82 9.47 13.47
CA GLY A 361 -7.56 10.41 14.56
C GLY A 361 -6.19 10.25 15.23
N ALA A 362 -5.49 9.13 15.00
CA ALA A 362 -4.28 8.76 15.70
C ALA A 362 -3.24 8.07 14.79
N PRO A 363 -1.92 8.22 15.08
CA PRO A 363 -0.84 7.57 14.33
C PRO A 363 -0.71 6.05 14.62
N ALA A 364 -1.79 5.40 15.05
CA ALA A 364 -1.82 3.99 15.40
C ALA A 364 -2.08 3.13 14.15
N LEU A 365 -1.20 2.15 13.93
CA LEU A 365 -1.27 1.25 12.78
C LEU A 365 -1.26 -0.20 13.26
N LEU A 366 -2.35 -0.89 12.98
CA LEU A 366 -2.51 -2.32 13.25
C LEU A 366 -2.22 -3.11 11.96
N VAL A 367 -1.49 -4.21 12.11
CA VAL A 367 -1.14 -5.11 11.01
C VAL A 367 -1.79 -6.46 11.26
N PHE A 368 -2.44 -7.01 10.23
CA PHE A 368 -2.92 -8.37 10.20
C PHE A 368 -2.15 -9.16 9.13
N ASP A 369 -1.49 -10.23 9.56
CA ASP A 369 -0.82 -11.17 8.67
C ASP A 369 -1.82 -12.26 8.23
N MET A 370 -2.10 -12.33 6.93
CA MET A 370 -3.07 -13.26 6.35
C MET A 370 -2.63 -14.72 6.44
N ASN A 371 -1.32 -14.98 6.41
CA ASN A 371 -0.77 -16.34 6.44
C ASN A 371 -0.77 -16.88 7.87
N LEU A 372 -0.30 -16.08 8.82
CA LEU A 372 -0.22 -16.44 10.24
C LEU A 372 -1.55 -16.24 10.96
N LYS A 373 -2.48 -15.47 10.38
CA LYS A 373 -3.73 -15.00 11.00
C LYS A 373 -3.49 -14.29 12.33
N GLN A 374 -2.44 -13.48 12.37
CA GLN A 374 -1.99 -12.79 13.58
C GLN A 374 -2.14 -11.29 13.47
N TRP A 375 -2.54 -10.68 14.57
CA TRP A 375 -2.70 -9.24 14.73
C TRP A 375 -1.51 -8.68 15.51
N LYS A 376 -0.92 -7.59 15.03
CA LYS A 376 0.25 -6.97 15.66
C LYS A 376 0.24 -5.45 15.45
N TRP A 377 0.53 -4.71 16.51
CA TRP A 377 0.77 -3.27 16.42
C TRP A 377 2.12 -2.97 15.77
N SER A 378 2.15 -1.95 14.91
CA SER A 378 3.40 -1.38 14.41
C SER A 378 4.19 -0.71 15.54
N GLN A 379 5.42 -0.29 15.24
CA GLN A 379 6.06 0.73 16.08
C GLN A 379 5.30 2.04 15.98
N LYS A 380 5.36 2.87 17.03
CA LYS A 380 4.74 4.19 17.04
C LYS A 380 5.24 5.01 15.85
N CYS A 381 4.32 5.50 15.03
CA CYS A 381 4.68 6.33 13.88
C CYS A 381 5.31 7.66 14.37
N PRO A 382 6.42 8.12 13.76
CA PRO A 382 7.03 9.40 14.12
C PRO A 382 6.19 10.63 13.79
N VAL A 383 5.18 10.49 12.93
CA VAL A 383 4.29 11.59 12.56
C VAL A 383 3.56 12.10 13.80
N THR A 384 3.66 13.41 14.05
CA THR A 384 3.02 14.07 15.17
C THR A 384 1.82 14.88 14.71
N LYS A 385 0.79 14.89 15.54
CA LYS A 385 -0.42 15.68 15.35
C LYS A 385 -0.10 17.14 15.74
N LYS A 386 -0.17 18.07 14.78
CA LYS A 386 0.05 19.52 14.99
C LYS A 386 -1.16 20.20 15.64
N PHE A 387 -2.39 19.72 15.36
CA PHE A 387 -3.63 20.30 15.90
C PHE A 387 -4.73 19.23 16.11
N PRO A 388 -5.70 19.45 17.02
CA PRO A 388 -6.66 18.43 17.45
C PRO A 388 -7.51 17.78 16.35
N LEU A 389 -7.80 18.47 15.26
CA LEU A 389 -8.62 17.97 14.15
C LEU A 389 -7.80 17.43 12.97
N GLN A 390 -6.48 17.35 13.09
CA GLN A 390 -5.65 16.83 12.01
C GLN A 390 -5.86 15.33 11.84
N LEU A 391 -6.16 14.91 10.60
CA LEU A 391 -6.33 13.51 10.25
C LEU A 391 -5.05 12.95 9.66
N PHE A 392 -4.86 11.65 9.85
CA PHE A 392 -3.79 10.88 9.26
C PHE A 392 -4.32 10.09 8.07
N THR A 393 -3.60 10.14 6.96
CA THR A 393 -3.87 9.36 5.76
C THR A 393 -2.71 8.40 5.52
N GLY A 394 -3.00 7.24 4.95
CA GLY A 394 -1.96 6.28 4.61
C GLY A 394 -2.38 5.28 3.57
N PHE A 395 -1.39 4.62 2.99
CA PHE A 395 -1.56 3.60 1.97
C PHE A 395 -0.45 2.58 2.02
N CYS A 396 -0.76 1.36 1.58
CA CYS A 396 0.19 0.28 1.47
C CYS A 396 0.90 0.31 0.09
N PHE A 397 2.18 -0.06 0.00
CA PHE A 397 2.87 -0.25 -1.28
C PHE A 397 4.05 -1.23 -1.14
N GLU A 398 4.43 -1.89 -2.23
CA GLU A 398 5.64 -2.74 -2.27
C GLU A 398 6.86 -1.87 -2.57
N PRO A 399 7.88 -1.78 -1.71
CA PRO A 399 9.07 -1.01 -2.04
C PRO A 399 9.85 -1.75 -3.15
N ARG A 400 10.04 -1.12 -4.32
CA ARG A 400 10.70 -1.69 -5.50
C ARG A 400 11.61 -0.67 -6.18
N LEU A 401 12.75 -1.12 -6.67
CA LEU A 401 13.78 -0.26 -7.29
C LEU A 401 13.76 -0.35 -8.82
N GLU A 402 13.30 -1.49 -9.33
CA GLU A 402 13.35 -1.88 -10.74
C GLU A 402 12.24 -1.29 -11.61
N ILE A 403 11.24 -0.65 -11.00
CA ILE A 403 10.03 -0.20 -11.68
C ILE A 403 9.93 1.34 -11.75
N ALA A 404 9.45 1.85 -12.87
CA ALA A 404 9.24 3.27 -13.12
C ALA A 404 7.94 3.50 -13.93
N PRO A 405 7.28 4.66 -13.77
CA PRO A 405 5.99 4.98 -14.39
C PRO A 405 6.04 5.42 -15.86
#